data_AF-A0A2H6NBT2-F1
#
_entry.id   AF-A0A2H6NBT2-F1
#
_cell.length_a   1.000
_cell.length_b   1.000
_cell.length_c   1.000
_cell.angle_alpha   90.00
_cell.angle_beta   90.00
_cell.angle_gamma   90.00
#
_symmetry.space_group_name_H-M   'P 1'
#
loop_
_entity.id
_entity.type
_entity.pdbx_description
1 polymer ?
#
loop_
_entity_poly.entity_id
_entity_poly.type
_entity_poly.pdbx_seq_one_letter_code
_entity_poly.pdbx_strand_id
1 'polypeptide(L)'
;MLKDYLIMAQEALTAQKEVYQVKQQRLELAQQEYKQLHDVWEHKLGSQTSLASSSSSSSKYDPEILKAEIATTKSRVNKLKREVAHMRQELQYKEHGFQTLKKIDMKMSDTQGGYKLDEAQAILNEMKAIKKAITSGEQEKQDLIESLARLKANFVANKRSHLDLWTNSTSLGSSHCSLPRTYLDAGSQTDVSGNFFVNCSNHLAEKVRVRLQYEDAKRR
;
A
#
# COMPACT_ATOMS: atom_id res chain seq x y z
N MET A 1 -3.13 15.53 -16.95
CA MET A 1 -2.74 14.10 -17.05
C MET A 1 -3.94 13.19 -16.83
N LEU A 2 -4.37 12.87 -15.59
CA LEU A 2 -5.47 11.90 -15.38
C LEU A 2 -6.81 12.32 -16.01
N LYS A 3 -7.16 13.61 -15.87
CA LYS A 3 -8.38 14.18 -16.48
C LYS A 3 -8.39 14.06 -18.00
N ASP A 4 -7.26 14.32 -18.65
CA ASP A 4 -7.12 14.18 -20.11
C ASP A 4 -7.26 12.72 -20.54
N TYR A 5 -6.67 11.79 -19.78
CA TYR A 5 -6.84 10.35 -20.00
C TYR A 5 -8.30 9.91 -19.83
N LEU A 6 -9.03 10.45 -18.84
CA LEU A 6 -10.45 10.14 -18.65
C LEU A 6 -11.29 10.63 -19.84
N ILE A 7 -11.02 11.81 -20.37
CA ILE A 7 -11.73 12.34 -21.55
C ILE A 7 -11.48 11.42 -22.75
N MET A 8 -10.21 11.13 -23.06
CA MET A 8 -9.86 10.23 -24.17
C MET A 8 -10.44 8.81 -23.98
N ALA A 9 -10.40 8.27 -22.77
CA ALA A 9 -10.96 6.95 -22.47
C ALA A 9 -12.48 6.91 -22.62
N GLN A 10 -13.17 8.00 -22.26
CA GLN A 10 -14.61 8.13 -22.46
C GLN A 10 -14.97 8.16 -23.95
N GLU A 11 -14.25 8.94 -24.75
CA GLU A 11 -14.43 8.98 -26.21
C GLU A 11 -14.15 7.62 -26.85
N ALA A 12 -13.05 6.96 -26.49
CA ALA A 12 -12.71 5.63 -26.97
C ALA A 12 -13.77 4.57 -26.59
N LEU A 13 -14.34 4.66 -25.37
CA LEU A 13 -15.43 3.78 -24.94
C LEU A 13 -16.69 4.02 -25.77
N THR A 14 -17.04 5.28 -26.02
CA THR A 14 -18.20 5.63 -26.85
C THR A 14 -18.02 5.09 -28.28
N ALA A 15 -16.87 5.35 -28.90
CA ALA A 15 -16.57 4.81 -30.24
C ALA A 15 -16.63 3.27 -30.26
N GLN A 16 -16.10 2.60 -29.23
CA GLN A 16 -16.16 1.14 -29.15
C GLN A 16 -17.60 0.61 -28.98
N LYS A 17 -18.48 1.33 -28.29
CA LYS A 17 -19.92 1.00 -28.20
C LYS A 17 -20.63 1.15 -29.54
N GLU A 18 -20.32 2.18 -30.30
CA GLU A 18 -20.85 2.37 -31.65
C GLU A 18 -20.41 1.21 -32.57
N VAL A 19 -19.13 0.85 -32.55
CA VAL A 19 -18.61 -0.31 -33.29
C VAL A 19 -19.31 -1.61 -32.88
N TYR A 20 -19.56 -1.79 -31.58
CA TYR A 20 -20.31 -2.93 -31.07
C TYR A 20 -21.75 -2.97 -31.61
N GLN A 21 -22.46 -1.84 -31.63
CA GLN A 21 -23.81 -1.76 -32.21
C GLN A 21 -23.81 -2.11 -33.70
N VAL A 22 -22.85 -1.59 -34.47
CA VAL A 22 -22.71 -1.91 -35.89
C VAL A 22 -22.45 -3.41 -36.09
N LYS A 23 -21.59 -4.03 -35.27
CA LYS A 23 -21.35 -5.48 -35.33
C LYS A 23 -22.58 -6.30 -34.95
N GLN A 24 -23.36 -5.83 -33.99
CA GLN A 24 -24.63 -6.46 -33.60
C GLN A 24 -25.64 -6.43 -34.75
N GLN A 25 -25.83 -5.28 -35.40
CA GLN A 25 -26.68 -5.15 -36.59
C GLN A 25 -26.18 -6.03 -37.73
N ARG A 26 -24.86 -6.07 -37.98
CA ARG A 26 -24.26 -6.93 -39.00
C ARG A 26 -24.50 -8.41 -38.74
N LEU A 27 -24.50 -8.83 -37.46
CA LEU A 27 -24.85 -10.19 -37.07
C LEU A 27 -26.33 -10.50 -37.36
N GLU A 28 -27.24 -9.58 -37.05
CA GLU A 28 -28.67 -9.75 -37.32
C GLU A 28 -28.97 -9.89 -38.82
N LEU A 29 -28.37 -9.03 -39.65
CA LEU A 29 -28.49 -9.13 -41.11
C LEU A 29 -27.93 -10.45 -41.64
N ALA A 30 -26.76 -10.88 -41.18
CA ALA A 30 -26.19 -12.17 -41.58
C ALA A 30 -27.05 -13.36 -41.14
N GLN A 31 -27.73 -13.26 -40.00
CA GLN A 31 -28.69 -14.28 -39.55
C GLN A 31 -29.95 -14.32 -40.41
N GLN A 32 -30.46 -13.17 -40.83
CA GLN A 32 -31.61 -13.09 -41.74
C GLN A 32 -31.27 -13.69 -43.10
N GLU A 33 -30.11 -13.33 -43.66
CA GLU A 33 -29.60 -13.88 -44.92
C GLU A 33 -29.42 -15.40 -44.85
N TYR A 34 -28.87 -15.92 -43.74
CA TYR A 34 -28.79 -17.35 -43.50
C TYR A 34 -30.16 -18.03 -43.56
N LYS A 35 -31.17 -17.45 -42.89
CA LYS A 35 -32.53 -17.99 -42.87
C LYS A 35 -33.13 -17.99 -44.27
N GLN A 36 -33.02 -16.88 -45.00
CA GLN A 36 -33.51 -16.77 -46.37
C GLN A 36 -32.91 -17.83 -47.29
N LEU A 37 -31.57 -18.02 -47.25
CA LEU A 37 -30.90 -19.05 -48.04
C LEU A 37 -31.37 -20.46 -47.65
N HIS A 38 -31.55 -20.70 -46.35
CA HIS A 38 -32.03 -21.98 -45.85
C HIS A 38 -33.48 -22.26 -46.29
N ASP A 39 -34.37 -21.27 -46.22
CA ASP A 39 -35.77 -21.40 -46.64
C ASP A 39 -35.87 -21.72 -48.15
N VAL A 40 -35.06 -21.04 -48.98
CA VAL A 40 -34.98 -21.32 -50.43
C VAL A 40 -34.50 -22.75 -50.70
N TRP A 41 -33.55 -23.25 -49.90
CA TRP A 41 -33.07 -24.63 -50.00
C TRP A 41 -34.17 -25.64 -49.66
N GLU A 42 -34.85 -25.44 -48.53
CA GLU A 42 -35.93 -26.32 -48.04
C GLU A 42 -37.07 -26.40 -49.04
N HIS A 43 -37.51 -25.26 -49.59
CA HIS A 43 -38.55 -25.22 -50.63
C HIS A 43 -38.14 -26.00 -51.89
N LYS A 44 -36.87 -25.94 -52.29
CA LYS A 44 -36.37 -26.63 -53.48
C LYS A 44 -36.22 -28.14 -53.26
N LEU A 45 -35.78 -28.55 -52.07
CA LEU A 45 -35.70 -29.96 -51.68
C LEU A 45 -37.08 -30.59 -51.56
N GLY A 46 -38.04 -29.89 -50.95
CA GLY A 46 -39.43 -30.33 -50.86
C GLY A 46 -40.10 -30.49 -52.24
N SER A 47 -39.85 -29.57 -53.17
CA SER A 47 -40.43 -29.60 -54.52
C SER A 47 -39.86 -30.70 -55.45
N GLN A 48 -38.71 -31.29 -55.12
CA GLN A 48 -38.15 -32.45 -55.85
C GLN A 48 -38.89 -33.75 -55.54
N THR A 49 -39.69 -33.81 -54.46
CA THR A 49 -40.37 -35.03 -54.01
C THR A 49 -41.83 -35.13 -54.45
N SER A 50 -42.40 -34.08 -55.03
CA SER A 50 -43.79 -34.01 -55.49
C SER A 50 -43.89 -34.05 -57.03
N LEU A 51 -44.41 -35.15 -57.57
CA LEU A 51 -44.53 -35.47 -59.01
C LEU A 51 -45.54 -34.61 -59.81
N ALA A 52 -45.80 -33.36 -59.45
CA ALA A 52 -46.77 -32.54 -60.15
C ALA A 52 -46.38 -31.06 -60.18
N SER A 53 -45.72 -30.64 -61.26
CA SER A 53 -46.05 -29.45 -62.07
C SER A 53 -44.90 -29.12 -63.01
N SER A 54 -45.11 -29.42 -64.29
CA SER A 54 -44.36 -28.86 -65.41
C SER A 54 -44.69 -27.37 -65.55
N SER A 55 -43.90 -26.48 -64.97
CA SER A 55 -43.82 -25.07 -65.39
C SER A 55 -42.59 -24.38 -64.80
N SER A 56 -41.63 -24.06 -65.68
CA SER A 56 -40.68 -22.95 -65.52
C SER A 56 -39.71 -23.02 -64.33
N SER A 57 -38.92 -24.09 -64.22
CA SER A 57 -37.85 -24.15 -63.20
C SER A 57 -36.74 -23.15 -63.54
N SER A 58 -36.75 -22.00 -62.86
CA SER A 58 -35.67 -21.01 -62.88
C SER A 58 -34.35 -21.71 -62.53
N SER A 59 -33.51 -21.95 -63.52
CA SER A 59 -32.20 -22.61 -63.42
C SER A 59 -31.13 -21.77 -62.73
N LYS A 60 -31.51 -20.73 -61.97
CA LYS A 60 -30.55 -19.74 -61.46
C LYS A 60 -29.65 -20.27 -60.34
N TYR A 61 -30.03 -21.35 -59.65
CA TYR A 61 -29.26 -21.86 -58.51
C TYR A 61 -29.12 -23.38 -58.57
N ASP A 62 -27.88 -23.86 -58.68
CA ASP A 62 -27.50 -25.26 -58.51
C ASP A 62 -27.62 -25.64 -57.02
N PRO A 63 -28.27 -26.78 -56.67
CA PRO A 63 -28.38 -27.23 -55.27
C PRO A 63 -27.05 -27.31 -54.53
N GLU A 64 -25.95 -27.70 -55.19
CA GLU A 64 -24.63 -27.77 -54.54
C GLU A 64 -24.03 -26.39 -54.27
N ILE A 65 -24.25 -25.43 -55.19
CA ILE A 65 -23.86 -24.03 -54.98
C ILE A 65 -24.61 -23.44 -53.78
N LEU A 66 -25.92 -23.67 -53.71
CA LEU A 66 -26.75 -23.15 -52.62
C LEU A 66 -26.35 -23.73 -51.25
N LYS A 67 -26.01 -25.03 -51.22
CA LYS A 67 -25.49 -25.69 -50.02
C LYS A 67 -24.13 -25.12 -49.59
N ALA A 68 -23.25 -24.81 -50.54
CA ALA A 68 -21.99 -24.14 -50.27
C ALA A 68 -22.20 -22.71 -49.73
N GLU A 69 -23.12 -21.94 -50.30
CA GLU A 69 -23.50 -20.60 -49.83
C GLU A 69 -24.09 -20.61 -48.41
N ILE A 70 -24.93 -21.59 -48.10
CA ILE A 70 -25.46 -21.80 -46.74
C ILE A 70 -24.33 -22.10 -45.75
N ALA A 71 -23.39 -22.98 -46.13
CA ALA A 71 -22.24 -23.31 -45.29
C ALA A 71 -21.34 -22.09 -45.02
N THR A 72 -21.04 -21.29 -46.06
CA THR A 72 -20.23 -20.07 -45.92
C THR A 72 -20.94 -19.02 -45.07
N THR A 73 -22.24 -18.81 -45.29
CA THR A 73 -23.05 -17.86 -44.51
C THR A 73 -23.17 -18.30 -43.05
N LYS A 74 -23.37 -19.60 -42.77
CA LYS A 74 -23.35 -20.16 -41.42
C LYS A 74 -22.02 -19.93 -40.71
N SER A 75 -20.91 -20.15 -41.41
CA SER A 75 -19.57 -19.87 -40.89
C SER A 75 -19.40 -18.39 -40.54
N ARG A 76 -19.84 -17.48 -41.42
CA ARG A 76 -19.84 -16.02 -41.18
C ARG A 76 -20.67 -15.64 -39.95
N VAL A 77 -21.89 -16.17 -39.80
CA VAL A 77 -22.74 -15.95 -38.62
C VAL A 77 -22.03 -16.40 -37.34
N ASN A 78 -21.43 -17.60 -37.34
CA ASN A 78 -20.73 -18.11 -36.16
C ASN A 78 -19.48 -17.29 -35.82
N LYS A 79 -18.76 -16.77 -36.83
CA LYS A 79 -17.65 -15.83 -36.62
C LYS A 79 -18.15 -14.53 -35.97
N LEU A 80 -19.20 -13.92 -36.53
CA LEU A 80 -19.78 -12.69 -35.99
C LEU A 80 -20.30 -12.87 -34.55
N LYS A 81 -20.94 -14.00 -34.23
CA LYS A 81 -21.39 -14.33 -32.86
C LYS A 81 -20.23 -14.32 -31.87
N ARG A 82 -19.11 -14.97 -32.22
CA ARG A 82 -17.91 -14.99 -31.37
C ARG A 82 -17.30 -13.60 -31.20
N GLU A 83 -17.19 -12.84 -32.29
CA GLU A 83 -16.68 -11.47 -32.24
C GLU A 83 -17.54 -10.54 -31.37
N VAL A 84 -18.86 -10.60 -31.50
CA VAL A 84 -19.80 -9.82 -30.68
C VAL A 84 -19.69 -10.21 -29.21
N ALA A 85 -19.62 -11.51 -28.91
CA ALA A 85 -19.45 -11.99 -27.54
C ALA A 85 -18.13 -11.51 -26.92
N HIS A 86 -17.03 -11.59 -27.67
CA HIS A 86 -15.72 -11.09 -27.24
C HIS A 86 -15.74 -9.58 -27.00
N MET A 87 -16.27 -8.81 -27.95
CA MET A 87 -16.35 -7.35 -27.84
C MET A 87 -17.22 -6.88 -26.66
N ARG A 88 -18.28 -7.62 -26.33
CA ARG A 88 -19.09 -7.37 -25.15
C ARG A 88 -18.28 -7.49 -23.86
N GLN A 89 -17.47 -8.54 -23.74
CA GLN A 89 -16.61 -8.74 -22.58
C GLN A 89 -15.52 -7.65 -22.48
N GLU A 90 -14.88 -7.29 -23.59
CA GLU A 90 -13.91 -6.20 -23.64
C GLU A 90 -14.52 -4.86 -23.19
N LEU A 91 -15.73 -4.54 -23.66
CA LEU A 91 -16.45 -3.33 -23.25
C LEU A 91 -16.68 -3.32 -21.74
N GLN A 92 -17.12 -4.43 -21.15
CA GLN A 92 -17.34 -4.52 -19.70
C GLN A 92 -16.06 -4.23 -18.90
N TYR A 93 -14.92 -4.83 -19.28
CA TYR A 93 -13.66 -4.58 -18.57
C TYR A 93 -13.17 -3.14 -18.74
N LYS A 94 -13.32 -2.56 -19.92
CA LYS A 94 -12.95 -1.15 -20.16
C LYS A 94 -13.84 -0.18 -19.40
N GLU A 95 -15.15 -0.43 -19.35
CA GLU A 95 -16.08 0.36 -18.53
C GLU A 95 -15.73 0.28 -17.04
N HIS A 96 -15.42 -0.92 -16.54
CA HIS A 96 -15.02 -1.09 -15.15
C HIS A 96 -13.69 -0.40 -14.83
N GLY A 97 -12.71 -0.51 -15.74
CA GLY A 97 -11.44 0.21 -15.64
C GLY A 97 -11.64 1.72 -15.64
N PHE A 98 -12.50 2.24 -16.52
CA PHE A 98 -12.85 3.66 -16.58
C PHE A 98 -13.51 4.14 -15.27
N GLN A 99 -14.47 3.39 -14.72
CA GLN A 99 -15.09 3.72 -13.44
C GLN A 99 -14.07 3.74 -12.29
N THR A 100 -13.13 2.81 -12.29
CA THR A 100 -12.05 2.77 -11.29
C THR A 100 -11.18 4.01 -11.40
N LEU A 101 -10.79 4.38 -12.62
CA LEU A 101 -10.00 5.56 -12.88
C LEU A 101 -10.73 6.85 -12.46
N LYS A 102 -12.04 6.93 -12.72
CA LYS A 102 -12.90 8.02 -12.26
C LYS A 102 -12.97 8.13 -10.74
N LYS A 103 -13.05 7.01 -10.02
CA LYS A 103 -12.99 7.00 -8.55
C LYS A 103 -11.66 7.50 -8.02
N ILE A 104 -10.55 7.15 -8.69
CA ILE A 104 -9.21 7.64 -8.33
C ILE A 104 -9.12 9.15 -8.56
N ASP A 105 -9.61 9.66 -9.69
CA ASP A 105 -9.63 11.10 -9.97
C ASP A 105 -10.41 11.90 -8.92
N MET A 106 -11.55 11.36 -8.47
CA MET A 106 -12.34 11.96 -7.38
C MET A 106 -11.55 11.99 -6.06
N LYS A 107 -10.96 10.86 -5.65
CA LYS A 107 -10.11 10.79 -4.44
C LYS A 107 -8.91 11.72 -4.51
N MET A 108 -8.28 11.84 -5.68
CA MET A 108 -7.14 12.73 -5.87
C MET A 108 -7.56 14.21 -5.83
N SER A 109 -8.72 14.54 -6.40
CA SER A 109 -9.30 15.87 -6.31
C SER A 109 -9.63 16.26 -4.87
N ASP A 110 -10.14 15.31 -4.06
CA ASP A 110 -10.40 15.52 -2.63
C ASP A 110 -9.11 15.80 -1.82
N THR A 111 -7.97 15.26 -2.27
CA THR A 111 -6.66 15.43 -1.62
C THR A 111 -5.83 16.59 -2.18
N GLN A 112 -6.23 17.19 -3.30
CA GLN A 112 -5.44 18.21 -4.01
C GLN A 112 -5.41 19.58 -3.30
N GLY A 113 -6.15 19.76 -2.20
CA GLY A 113 -6.34 21.05 -1.53
C GLY A 113 -5.72 21.22 -0.13
N GLY A 114 -4.99 20.23 0.41
CA GLY A 114 -4.31 20.33 1.71
C GLY A 114 -4.62 19.18 2.67
N TYR A 115 -4.14 19.32 3.91
CA TYR A 115 -4.43 18.38 4.99
C TYR A 115 -5.93 18.28 5.22
N LYS A 116 -6.47 17.06 5.35
CA LYS A 116 -7.85 16.90 5.83
C LYS A 116 -7.96 17.52 7.23
N LEU A 117 -9.14 18.05 7.58
CA LEU A 117 -9.35 18.66 8.90
C LEU A 117 -8.95 17.71 10.04
N ASP A 118 -9.27 16.42 9.89
CA ASP A 118 -8.90 15.37 10.85
C ASP A 118 -7.39 15.15 10.94
N GLU A 119 -6.68 15.17 9.80
CA GLU A 119 -5.22 15.03 9.73
C GLU A 119 -4.53 16.24 10.38
N ALA A 120 -5.01 17.45 10.09
CA ALA A 120 -4.52 18.68 10.70
C ALA A 120 -4.76 18.69 12.22
N GLN A 121 -5.94 18.21 12.66
CA GLN A 121 -6.28 18.11 14.08
C GLN A 121 -5.40 17.08 14.80
N ALA A 122 -5.10 15.95 14.17
CA ALA A 122 -4.20 14.94 14.70
C ALA A 122 -2.78 15.51 14.88
N ILE A 123 -2.23 16.17 13.86
CA ILE A 123 -0.92 16.83 13.93
C ILE A 123 -0.88 17.86 15.06
N LEU A 124 -1.93 18.67 15.20
CA LEU A 124 -2.02 19.67 16.26
C LEU A 124 -2.05 19.04 17.65
N ASN A 125 -2.74 17.92 17.82
CA ASN A 125 -2.78 17.17 19.08
C ASN A 125 -1.41 16.56 19.41
N GLU A 126 -0.71 15.99 18.43
CA GLU A 126 0.66 15.51 18.62
C GLU A 126 1.62 16.64 18.97
N MET A 127 1.52 17.78 18.30
CA MET A 127 2.35 18.95 18.59
C MET A 127 2.10 19.49 20.01
N LYS A 128 0.85 19.46 20.49
CA LYS A 128 0.52 19.75 21.89
C LYS A 128 1.11 18.72 22.85
N ALA A 129 1.08 17.44 22.51
CA ALA A 129 1.65 16.38 23.33
C ALA A 129 3.17 16.52 23.44
N ILE A 130 3.86 16.76 22.31
CA ILE A 130 5.30 17.03 22.26
C ILE A 130 5.65 18.25 23.11
N LYS A 131 4.91 19.36 22.96
CA LYS A 131 5.13 20.55 23.78
C LYS A 131 5.05 20.24 25.28
N LYS A 132 4.03 19.48 25.71
CA LYS A 132 3.88 19.08 27.12
C LYS A 132 5.03 18.20 27.59
N ALA A 133 5.46 17.25 26.78
CA ALA A 133 6.59 16.38 27.09
C ALA A 133 7.89 17.19 27.25
N ILE A 134 8.15 18.16 26.37
CA ILE A 134 9.32 19.05 26.47
C ILE A 134 9.27 19.89 27.74
N THR A 135 8.13 20.51 28.05
CA THR A 135 8.01 21.35 29.26
C THR A 135 8.16 20.52 30.55
N SER A 136 7.62 19.30 30.56
CA SER A 136 7.77 18.39 31.69
C SER A 136 9.23 17.96 31.87
N GLY A 137 9.91 17.59 30.78
CA GLY A 137 11.32 17.20 30.83
C GLY A 137 12.25 18.35 31.24
N GLU A 138 11.96 19.58 30.81
CA GLU A 138 12.71 20.76 31.26
C GLU A 138 12.51 21.02 32.76
N GLN A 139 11.29 20.85 33.28
CA GLN A 139 11.02 21.00 34.71
C GLN A 139 11.76 19.95 35.55
N GLU A 140 11.71 18.68 35.16
CA GLU A 140 12.45 17.60 35.83
C GLU A 140 13.97 17.87 35.84
N LYS A 141 14.51 18.40 34.73
CA LYS A 141 15.91 18.81 34.65
C LYS A 141 16.23 19.91 35.66
N GLN A 142 15.38 20.93 35.81
CA GLN A 142 15.58 22.00 36.79
C GLN A 142 15.53 21.48 38.23
N ASP A 143 14.57 20.61 38.54
CA ASP A 143 14.42 20.01 39.87
C ASP A 143 15.66 19.16 40.26
N LEU A 144 16.23 18.45 39.28
CA LEU A 144 17.46 17.69 39.47
C LEU A 144 18.67 18.61 39.71
N ILE A 145 18.80 19.70 38.94
CA ILE A 145 19.87 20.69 39.12
C ILE A 145 19.78 21.32 40.51
N GLU A 146 18.58 21.72 40.96
CA GLU A 146 18.37 22.28 42.29
C GLU A 146 18.74 21.27 43.38
N SER A 147 18.31 20.01 43.22
CA SER A 147 18.63 18.95 44.16
C SER A 147 20.13 18.66 44.25
N LEU A 148 20.84 18.67 43.12
CA LEU A 148 22.31 18.55 43.08
C LEU A 148 23.00 19.75 43.75
N ALA A 149 22.52 20.98 43.52
CA ALA A 149 23.06 22.17 44.15
C ALA A 149 22.87 22.14 45.68
N ARG A 150 21.69 21.72 46.15
CA ARG A 150 21.38 21.51 47.57
C ARG A 150 22.26 20.44 48.20
N LEU A 151 22.46 19.30 47.51
CA LEU A 151 23.33 18.24 47.98
C LEU A 151 24.80 18.71 48.07
N LYS A 152 25.28 19.44 47.05
CA LYS A 152 26.62 20.07 47.06
C LYS A 152 26.78 21.03 48.24
N ALA A 153 25.80 21.87 48.51
CA ALA A 153 25.82 22.79 49.65
C ALA A 153 25.88 22.03 50.99
N ASN A 154 25.10 20.95 51.13
CA ASN A 154 25.12 20.10 52.32
C ASN A 154 26.48 19.43 52.54
N PHE A 155 27.15 18.96 51.49
CA PHE A 155 28.51 18.42 51.60
C PHE A 155 29.52 19.48 52.05
N VAL A 156 29.42 20.72 51.55
CA VAL A 156 30.28 21.83 51.98
C VAL A 156 30.02 22.20 53.44
N ALA A 157 28.75 22.26 53.86
CA ALA A 157 28.37 22.54 55.24
C ALA A 157 28.83 21.43 56.20
N ASN A 158 28.64 20.16 55.84
CA ASN A 158 29.07 19.00 56.64
C ASN A 158 30.60 18.90 56.72
N LYS A 159 31.31 19.24 55.63
CA LYS A 159 32.78 19.31 55.65
C LYS A 159 33.29 20.42 56.58
N ARG A 160 32.59 21.55 56.66
CA ARG A 160 32.91 22.64 57.61
C ARG A 160 32.70 22.20 59.06
N SER A 161 31.60 21.49 59.36
CA SER A 161 31.38 20.93 60.70
C SER A 161 32.34 19.80 61.06
N HIS A 162 32.78 18.99 60.10
CA HIS A 162 33.78 17.94 60.34
C HIS A 162 35.21 18.50 60.49
N LEU A 163 35.51 19.64 59.86
CA LEU A 163 36.78 20.35 60.03
C LEU A 163 36.87 21.01 61.41
N ASP A 164 35.76 21.52 61.94
CA ASP A 164 35.67 22.13 63.28
C ASP A 164 35.76 21.10 64.43
N LEU A 165 35.58 19.80 64.14
CA LEU A 165 35.79 18.71 65.10
C LEU A 165 37.25 18.24 65.18
N TRP A 166 38.02 18.36 64.09
CA TRP A 166 39.43 17.93 64.04
C TRP A 166 40.41 19.03 64.46
N THR A 167 40.01 20.30 64.40
CA THR A 167 40.82 21.42 64.93
C THR A 167 40.93 21.44 66.46
N ASN A 168 40.05 20.73 67.17
CA ASN A 168 40.07 20.66 68.65
C ASN A 168 40.84 19.45 69.21
N SER A 169 41.54 18.66 68.40
CA SER A 169 42.28 17.47 68.87
C SER A 169 43.71 17.36 68.33
N THR A 170 44.39 18.49 68.11
CA THR A 170 45.85 18.50 67.94
C THR A 170 46.46 19.73 68.62
N SER A 171 46.51 19.70 69.94
CA SER A 171 47.61 20.35 70.66
C SER A 171 48.45 19.25 71.31
N LEU A 172 49.76 19.45 71.24
CA LEU A 172 50.84 18.66 71.83
C LEU A 172 51.54 17.64 70.90
N GLY A 173 52.71 18.06 70.40
CA GLY A 173 53.91 17.21 70.37
C GLY A 173 54.33 16.63 69.03
N SER A 174 55.46 17.14 68.52
CA SER A 174 56.50 16.37 67.80
C SER A 174 56.22 15.83 66.39
N SER A 175 56.85 16.53 65.43
CA SER A 175 57.72 15.99 64.38
C SER A 175 57.14 15.17 63.21
N HIS A 176 57.71 15.49 62.04
CA HIS A 176 57.74 14.75 60.76
C HIS A 176 56.66 15.03 59.71
N CYS A 177 57.19 15.59 58.62
CA CYS A 177 56.63 15.75 57.30
C CYS A 177 56.07 14.42 56.75
N SER A 178 54.77 14.38 56.47
CA SER A 178 54.19 13.76 55.26
C SER A 178 52.66 13.87 55.30
N LEU A 179 52.09 14.79 54.52
CA LEU A 179 50.67 14.77 54.14
C LEU A 179 50.40 13.56 53.23
N PRO A 180 49.36 12.75 53.46
CA PRO A 180 48.66 12.08 52.38
C PRO A 180 47.45 12.95 52.01
N ARG A 181 47.56 13.64 50.88
CA ARG A 181 46.41 14.17 50.15
C ARG A 181 45.64 12.98 49.56
N THR A 182 44.84 12.30 50.36
CA THR A 182 43.86 11.33 49.84
C THR A 182 42.66 12.10 49.30
N TYR A 183 42.71 12.33 47.98
CA TYR A 183 41.57 12.64 47.14
C TYR A 183 40.39 11.74 47.55
N LEU A 184 39.28 12.32 47.98
CA LEU A 184 37.97 11.69 47.86
C LEU A 184 37.64 11.73 46.37
N ASP A 185 38.05 10.69 45.66
CA ASP A 185 37.63 10.43 44.30
C ASP A 185 36.13 10.07 44.34
N ALA A 186 35.28 11.09 44.24
CA ALA A 186 33.88 10.91 43.85
C ALA A 186 33.82 10.78 42.32
N GLY A 187 34.54 9.79 41.80
CA GLY A 187 34.50 9.38 40.40
C GLY A 187 33.16 8.69 40.14
N SER A 188 32.49 9.15 39.09
CA SER A 188 31.21 8.68 38.58
C SER A 188 31.15 7.16 38.44
N GLN A 189 30.61 6.46 39.44
CA GLN A 189 30.27 5.04 39.34
C GLN A 189 28.83 4.89 38.84
N THR A 190 28.64 5.12 37.54
CA THR A 190 27.53 4.51 36.80
C THR A 190 28.04 3.23 36.18
N ASP A 191 28.32 2.24 37.02
CA ASP A 191 28.25 0.84 36.63
C ASP A 191 27.85 0.08 37.89
N VAL A 192 26.53 -0.10 38.04
CA VAL A 192 25.96 -1.08 38.96
C VAL A 192 26.24 -2.45 38.34
N SER A 193 27.50 -2.87 38.38
CA SER A 193 27.85 -4.28 38.27
C SER A 193 27.43 -4.92 39.60
N GLY A 194 26.15 -5.29 39.67
CA GLY A 194 25.66 -6.19 40.70
C GLY A 194 26.50 -7.47 40.67
N ASN A 195 27.12 -7.76 41.81
CA ASN A 195 27.78 -9.02 42.12
C ASN A 195 27.05 -10.21 41.49
N PHE A 196 27.69 -10.93 40.58
CA PHE A 196 27.63 -12.40 40.57
C PHE A 196 28.97 -12.95 40.06
N PHE A 197 29.78 -13.39 41.03
CA PHE A 197 30.91 -14.28 40.84
C PHE A 197 30.42 -15.65 40.32
N VAL A 198 29.81 -15.74 39.12
CA VAL A 198 29.56 -17.03 38.43
C VAL A 198 29.46 -16.78 36.91
N ASN A 199 30.30 -17.48 36.14
CA ASN A 199 30.26 -17.68 34.67
C ASN A 199 30.75 -16.56 33.74
N CYS A 200 32.08 -16.46 33.66
CA CYS A 200 32.79 -15.85 32.53
C CYS A 200 32.54 -16.56 31.16
N SER A 201 31.87 -17.73 31.14
CA SER A 201 31.59 -18.50 29.92
C SER A 201 30.38 -18.01 29.11
N ASN A 202 29.46 -17.24 29.72
CA ASN A 202 28.14 -16.99 29.11
C ASN A 202 28.02 -15.61 28.46
N HIS A 203 28.97 -14.69 28.69
CA HIS A 203 28.93 -13.34 28.16
C HIS A 203 29.06 -13.28 26.63
N LEU A 204 29.88 -14.18 26.05
CA LEU A 204 30.03 -14.25 24.59
C LEU A 204 28.77 -14.80 23.91
N ALA A 205 28.15 -15.83 24.49
CA ALA A 205 26.89 -16.39 23.98
C ALA A 205 25.77 -15.35 24.00
N GLU A 206 25.67 -14.58 25.09
CA GLU A 206 24.67 -13.54 25.25
C GLU A 206 24.88 -12.38 24.24
N LYS A 207 26.14 -11.97 24.04
CA LYS A 207 26.50 -10.95 23.05
C LYS A 207 26.20 -11.40 21.61
N VAL A 208 26.46 -12.67 21.28
CA VAL A 208 26.14 -13.24 19.96
C VAL A 208 24.62 -13.30 19.76
N ARG A 209 23.87 -13.73 20.79
CA ARG A 209 22.41 -13.80 20.77
C ARG A 209 21.77 -12.44 20.49
N VAL A 210 22.20 -11.38 21.18
CA VAL A 210 21.70 -10.01 20.99
C VAL A 210 22.06 -9.48 19.60
N ARG A 211 23.27 -9.77 19.10
CA ARG A 211 23.69 -9.35 17.75
C ARG A 211 22.88 -10.02 16.65
N LEU A 212 22.54 -11.29 16.81
CA LEU A 212 21.71 -12.03 15.87
C LEU A 212 20.28 -11.46 15.81
N GLN A 213 19.69 -11.16 16.96
CA GLN A 213 18.35 -10.54 17.04
C GLN A 213 18.31 -9.18 16.34
N TYR A 214 19.39 -8.39 16.44
CA TYR A 214 19.51 -7.12 15.75
C TYR A 214 19.57 -7.27 14.22
N GLU A 215 20.37 -8.21 13.71
CA GLU A 215 20.47 -8.47 12.27
C GLU A 215 19.16 -9.05 11.69
N ASP A 216 18.43 -9.86 12.45
CA ASP A 216 17.11 -10.38 12.03
C ASP A 216 16.03 -9.30 11.99
N ALA A 217 16.04 -8.37 12.95
CA ALA A 217 15.13 -7.21 12.94
C ALA A 217 15.42 -6.26 11.77
N LYS A 218 16.68 -6.11 11.37
CA LYS A 218 17.09 -5.29 10.22
C LYS A 218 16.69 -5.90 8.86
N ARG A 219 16.46 -7.22 8.81
CA ARG A 219 16.07 -7.94 7.59
C ARG A 219 14.55 -8.07 7.39
N ARG A 220 13.74 -7.72 8.40
CA ARG A 220 12.29 -7.57 8.26
C ARG A 220 11.95 -6.15 7.81
#